data_AF-A0A928UW85-F1
#
_entry.id   AF-A0A928UW85-F1
#
_cell.length_a   1.000
_cell.length_b   1.000
_cell.length_c   1.000
_cell.angle_alpha   90.00
_cell.angle_beta   90.00
_cell.angle_gamma   90.00
#
_symmetry.space_group_name_H-M   'P 1'
#
loop_
_entity.id
_entity.type
_entity.pdbx_description
1 polymer ?
#
loop_
_entity_poly.entity_id
_entity_poly.type
_entity_poly.pdbx_seq_one_letter_code
_entity_poly.pdbx_strand_id
1 'polypeptide(L)'
;MNFFTQLPKNILILIILVAGVLFILYADPPVTICRSINADFIKSQKGFLFTTKNSGNFKKQSLYQRLYKLCKNRKSPGSCYQLFYNTKGLLLSLNSDGVSCIPSIPKLKNFLQQNIKLMVEIAWGPAPPATKHLKSSWMQESDFNLFCNILKTYTKSMGEEKKKLLIKQILTSLPGYEGVDFLKAYKLSLFSINCSKY
;
A
#
# COMPACT_ATOMS: atom_id res chain seq x y z
N MET A 1 60.54 -4.36 -3.10
CA MET A 1 60.23 -3.46 -1.96
C MET A 1 59.35 -4.24 -0.98
N ASN A 2 59.93 -4.72 0.13
CA ASN A 2 59.22 -5.53 1.12
C ASN A 2 58.61 -4.62 2.20
N PHE A 3 57.54 -3.91 1.85
CA PHE A 3 56.84 -3.02 2.78
C PHE A 3 56.15 -3.80 3.92
N PHE A 4 55.73 -5.05 3.63
CA PHE A 4 55.01 -5.89 4.59
C PHE A 4 55.90 -6.48 5.71
N THR A 5 57.22 -6.54 5.52
CA THR A 5 58.13 -7.11 6.53
C THR A 5 58.58 -6.09 7.58
N GLN A 6 58.30 -4.80 7.40
CA GLN A 6 58.66 -3.73 8.34
C GLN A 6 57.51 -3.31 9.26
N LEU A 7 56.31 -3.85 9.06
CA LEU A 7 55.15 -3.54 9.90
C LEU A 7 55.22 -4.30 11.24
N PRO A 8 55.01 -3.62 12.38
CA PRO A 8 54.88 -4.29 13.68
C PRO A 8 53.72 -5.28 13.65
N LYS A 9 53.91 -6.46 14.28
CA LYS A 9 52.91 -7.54 14.30
C LYS A 9 51.52 -7.06 14.73
N ASN A 10 51.46 -6.11 15.67
CA ASN A 10 50.20 -5.53 16.15
C ASN A 10 49.43 -4.76 15.06
N ILE A 11 50.15 -4.05 14.17
CA ILE A 11 49.52 -3.31 13.06
C ILE A 11 49.00 -4.29 12.00
N LEU A 12 49.74 -5.38 11.72
CA LEU A 12 49.31 -6.41 10.78
C LEU A 12 47.99 -7.07 11.24
N ILE A 13 47.87 -7.39 12.53
CA ILE A 13 46.64 -7.96 13.12
C ILE A 13 45.47 -6.97 12.98
N LEU A 14 45.70 -5.68 13.23
CA LEU A 14 44.67 -4.64 13.11
C LEU A 14 44.20 -4.49 11.65
N ILE A 15 45.12 -4.50 10.68
CA ILE A 15 44.79 -4.44 9.26
C ILE A 15 43.94 -5.64 8.85
N ILE A 16 44.31 -6.85 9.28
CA ILE A 16 43.55 -8.08 8.99
C ILE A 16 42.13 -8.01 9.59
N LEU A 17 42.00 -7.52 10.84
CA LEU A 17 40.70 -7.35 11.48
C LEU A 17 39.82 -6.33 10.74
N VAL A 18 40.37 -5.16 10.41
CA VAL A 18 39.64 -4.12 9.68
C VAL A 18 39.25 -4.61 8.29
N ALA A 19 40.17 -5.26 7.56
CA ALA A 19 39.88 -5.84 6.25
C ALA A 19 38.80 -6.93 6.33
N GLY A 20 38.82 -7.76 7.38
CA GLY A 20 37.78 -8.77 7.63
C GLY A 20 36.40 -8.16 7.88
N VAL A 21 36.31 -7.12 8.72
CA VAL A 21 35.05 -6.41 8.98
C VAL A 21 34.54 -5.73 7.72
N LEU A 22 35.40 -5.04 6.97
CA LEU A 22 35.03 -4.41 5.70
C LEU A 22 34.58 -5.43 4.65
N PHE A 23 35.24 -6.59 4.59
CA PHE A 23 34.85 -7.68 3.69
C PHE A 23 33.46 -8.22 4.04
N ILE A 24 33.14 -8.41 5.31
CA ILE A 24 31.80 -8.83 5.75
C ILE A 24 30.75 -7.78 5.41
N LEU A 25 31.02 -6.50 5.68
CA LEU A 25 30.09 -5.40 5.34
C LEU A 25 29.89 -5.26 3.82
N TYR A 26 30.89 -5.61 3.02
CA TYR A 26 30.82 -5.62 1.56
C TYR A 26 30.07 -6.85 1.02
N ALA A 27 30.36 -8.04 1.55
CA ALA A 27 29.76 -9.29 1.13
C ALA A 27 28.28 -9.38 1.56
N ASP A 28 27.98 -8.96 2.80
CA ASP A 28 26.65 -8.97 3.40
C ASP A 28 26.32 -7.57 3.94
N PRO A 29 25.94 -6.61 3.07
CA PRO A 29 25.56 -5.28 3.52
C PRO A 29 24.41 -5.39 4.54
N PRO A 30 24.47 -4.63 5.65
CA PRO A 30 23.48 -4.73 6.71
C PRO A 30 22.08 -4.53 6.11
N VAL A 31 21.19 -5.50 6.38
CA VAL A 31 19.82 -5.42 5.89
C VAL A 31 19.18 -4.15 6.44
N THR A 32 18.65 -3.32 5.55
CA THR A 32 17.87 -2.16 5.99
C THR A 32 16.61 -2.64 6.69
N ILE A 33 16.10 -1.88 7.66
CA ILE A 33 14.87 -2.20 8.41
C ILE A 33 13.73 -2.57 7.44
N CYS A 34 13.59 -1.81 6.34
CA CYS A 34 12.59 -2.08 5.33
C CYS A 34 12.80 -3.39 4.56
N ARG A 35 14.03 -3.88 4.38
CA ARG A 35 14.28 -5.16 3.72
C ARG A 35 13.77 -6.32 4.57
N SER A 36 14.01 -6.30 5.88
CA SER A 36 13.51 -7.33 6.80
C SER A 36 11.99 -7.31 6.89
N ILE A 37 11.41 -6.13 7.15
CA ILE A 37 9.95 -5.97 7.25
C ILE A 37 9.25 -6.36 5.94
N ASN A 38 9.82 -5.99 4.79
CA ASN A 38 9.26 -6.38 3.49
C ASN A 38 9.28 -7.89 3.30
N ALA A 39 10.34 -8.60 3.71
CA ALA A 39 10.42 -10.05 3.59
C ALA A 39 9.32 -10.74 4.43
N ASP A 40 9.13 -10.32 5.68
CA ASP A 40 8.11 -10.86 6.56
C ASP A 40 6.69 -10.51 6.10
N PHE A 41 6.49 -9.28 5.63
CA PHE A 41 5.23 -8.85 5.05
C PHE A 41 4.87 -9.61 3.77
N ILE A 42 5.84 -9.78 2.85
CA ILE A 42 5.62 -10.58 1.63
C ILE A 42 5.25 -12.02 2.02
N LYS A 43 5.91 -12.57 3.04
CA LYS A 43 5.65 -13.92 3.55
C LYS A 43 4.24 -14.04 4.15
N SER A 44 3.81 -13.08 4.97
CA SER A 44 2.48 -13.08 5.60
C SER A 44 1.36 -12.82 4.59
N GLN A 45 1.65 -12.11 3.49
CA GLN A 45 0.69 -11.79 2.43
C GLN A 45 0.75 -12.75 1.22
N LYS A 46 1.39 -13.92 1.38
CA LYS A 46 1.32 -15.01 0.40
C LYS A 46 -0.13 -15.50 0.29
N GLY A 47 -0.59 -15.69 -0.94
CA GLY A 47 -1.97 -16.12 -1.25
C GLY A 47 -2.94 -14.96 -1.46
N PHE A 48 -2.86 -13.89 -0.64
CA PHE A 48 -3.71 -12.72 -0.80
C PHE A 48 -3.18 -11.71 -1.83
N LEU A 49 -2.14 -10.95 -1.46
CA LEU A 49 -1.55 -9.93 -2.33
C LEU A 49 -0.51 -10.56 -3.27
N PHE A 50 0.33 -11.46 -2.76
CA PHE A 50 1.39 -12.12 -3.52
C PHE A 50 0.97 -13.54 -3.93
N THR A 51 1.21 -13.91 -5.18
CA THR A 51 0.88 -15.24 -5.70
C THR A 51 1.88 -16.27 -5.16
N THR A 52 1.41 -17.41 -4.66
CA THR A 52 2.29 -18.54 -4.39
C THR A 52 2.72 -19.17 -5.71
N LYS A 53 4.02 -19.42 -5.89
CA LYS A 53 4.48 -20.29 -6.97
C LYS A 53 4.04 -21.71 -6.60
N ASN A 54 3.00 -22.22 -7.26
CA ASN A 54 2.72 -23.65 -7.21
C ASN A 54 3.44 -24.32 -8.38
N SER A 55 3.88 -25.56 -8.15
CA SER A 55 4.40 -26.48 -9.17
C SER A 55 3.47 -26.51 -10.39
N GLY A 56 3.93 -25.99 -11.53
CA GLY A 56 3.19 -25.91 -12.79
C GLY A 56 3.23 -24.53 -13.44
N ASN A 57 3.36 -24.50 -14.77
CA ASN A 57 3.59 -23.30 -15.61
C ASN A 57 2.45 -22.25 -15.63
N PHE A 58 1.42 -22.37 -14.77
CA PHE A 58 0.32 -21.42 -14.70
C PHE A 58 0.44 -20.49 -13.50
N LYS A 59 0.75 -19.20 -13.76
CA LYS A 59 0.67 -18.13 -12.76
C LYS A 59 -0.80 -17.89 -12.40
N LYS A 60 -1.29 -18.52 -11.32
CA LYS A 60 -2.64 -18.24 -10.80
C LYS A 60 -2.73 -16.78 -10.34
N GLN A 61 -3.82 -16.12 -10.73
CA GLN A 61 -4.19 -14.77 -10.28
C GLN A 61 -4.25 -14.74 -8.73
N SER A 62 -3.80 -13.66 -8.08
CA SER A 62 -3.85 -13.57 -6.62
C SER A 62 -5.29 -13.46 -6.11
N LEU A 63 -5.56 -13.87 -4.86
CA LEU A 63 -6.90 -13.74 -4.27
C LEU A 63 -7.37 -12.29 -4.30
N TYR A 64 -6.49 -11.33 -3.98
CA TYR A 64 -6.80 -9.89 -4.11
C TYR A 64 -7.30 -9.53 -5.51
N GLN A 65 -6.56 -9.90 -6.55
CA GLN A 65 -6.95 -9.56 -7.92
C GLN A 65 -8.32 -10.17 -8.28
N ARG A 66 -8.61 -11.39 -7.81
CA ARG A 66 -9.91 -12.06 -8.04
C ARG A 66 -11.04 -11.28 -7.36
N LEU A 67 -10.87 -10.97 -6.07
CA LEU A 67 -11.86 -10.23 -5.27
C LEU A 67 -12.06 -8.79 -5.79
N TYR A 68 -10.97 -8.13 -6.19
CA TYR A 68 -11.01 -6.80 -6.80
C TYR A 68 -11.84 -6.80 -8.08
N LYS A 69 -11.61 -7.75 -9.00
CA LYS A 69 -12.39 -7.87 -10.24
C LYS A 69 -13.87 -8.13 -9.93
N LEU A 70 -14.18 -9.01 -8.97
CA LEU A 70 -15.56 -9.31 -8.59
C LEU A 70 -16.29 -8.07 -8.06
N CYS A 71 -15.67 -7.36 -7.12
CA CYS A 71 -16.21 -6.12 -6.55
C CYS A 71 -16.36 -5.02 -7.61
N LYS A 72 -15.33 -4.79 -8.45
CA LYS A 72 -15.37 -3.80 -9.53
C LYS A 72 -16.47 -4.08 -10.57
N ASN A 73 -16.70 -5.35 -10.90
CA ASN A 73 -17.67 -5.71 -11.94
C ASN A 73 -19.11 -5.70 -11.42
N ARG A 74 -19.33 -6.15 -10.17
CA ARG A 74 -20.68 -6.23 -9.60
C ARG A 74 -21.13 -4.94 -8.92
N LYS A 75 -20.19 -4.09 -8.48
CA LYS A 75 -20.42 -2.78 -7.84
C LYS A 75 -21.50 -2.80 -6.76
N SER A 76 -21.64 -3.89 -6.01
CA SER A 76 -22.63 -4.02 -4.94
C SER A 76 -21.95 -4.21 -3.57
N PRO A 77 -22.56 -3.72 -2.47
CA PRO A 77 -21.96 -3.81 -1.13
C PRO A 77 -21.57 -5.26 -0.76
N GLY A 78 -22.47 -6.21 -1.00
CA GLY A 78 -22.23 -7.63 -0.73
C GLY A 78 -21.08 -8.23 -1.55
N SER A 79 -20.87 -7.77 -2.78
CA SER A 79 -19.78 -8.27 -3.65
C SER A 79 -18.40 -7.82 -3.21
N CYS A 80 -18.32 -6.73 -2.44
CA CYS A 80 -17.07 -6.12 -1.98
C CYS A 80 -16.69 -6.53 -0.55
N TYR A 81 -17.63 -7.11 0.22
CA TYR A 81 -17.41 -7.52 1.60
C TYR A 81 -16.12 -8.34 1.79
N GLN A 82 -15.93 -9.40 1.01
CA GLN A 82 -14.75 -10.26 1.15
C GLN A 82 -13.45 -9.52 0.82
N LEU A 83 -13.48 -8.59 -0.14
CA LEU A 83 -12.33 -7.75 -0.47
C LEU A 83 -11.98 -6.85 0.72
N PHE A 84 -12.96 -6.10 1.26
CA PHE A 84 -12.77 -5.18 2.36
C PHE A 84 -12.32 -5.88 3.65
N TYR A 85 -12.90 -7.04 3.93
CA TYR A 85 -12.48 -7.89 5.05
C TYR A 85 -10.99 -8.26 4.97
N ASN A 86 -10.53 -8.76 3.82
CA ASN A 86 -9.12 -9.12 3.64
C ASN A 86 -8.20 -7.89 3.60
N THR A 87 -8.66 -6.77 3.04
CA THR A 87 -7.93 -5.50 3.06
C THR A 87 -7.72 -4.99 4.48
N LYS A 88 -8.73 -5.11 5.36
CA LYS A 88 -8.60 -4.79 6.78
C LYS A 88 -7.52 -5.66 7.45
N GLY A 89 -7.54 -6.97 7.23
CA GLY A 89 -6.52 -7.89 7.74
C GLY A 89 -5.10 -7.54 7.27
N LEU A 90 -4.95 -7.17 5.99
CA LEU A 90 -3.68 -6.71 5.45
C LEU A 90 -3.20 -5.43 6.15
N LEU A 91 -4.06 -4.43 6.35
CA LEU A 91 -3.68 -3.20 7.04
C LEU A 91 -3.28 -3.45 8.51
N LEU A 92 -3.96 -4.37 9.20
CA LEU A 92 -3.59 -4.75 10.57
C LEU A 92 -2.21 -5.42 10.63
N SER A 93 -1.80 -6.11 9.56
CA SER A 93 -0.45 -6.69 9.46
C SER A 93 0.64 -5.66 9.15
N LEU A 94 0.26 -4.44 8.73
CA LEU A 94 1.19 -3.32 8.55
C LEU A 94 1.33 -2.58 9.89
N ASN A 95 2.36 -2.92 10.65
CA ASN A 95 2.74 -2.14 11.82
C ASN A 95 3.22 -0.72 11.44
N SER A 96 3.45 0.14 12.43
CA SER A 96 3.91 1.52 12.23
C SER A 96 5.14 1.63 11.33
N ASP A 97 6.02 0.65 11.43
CA ASP A 97 7.33 0.60 10.76
C ASP A 97 7.18 0.08 9.33
N GLY A 98 6.23 -0.83 9.09
CA GLY A 98 5.87 -1.28 7.74
C GLY A 98 5.27 -0.16 6.89
N VAL A 99 4.63 0.83 7.50
CA VAL A 99 4.05 1.97 6.77
C VAL A 99 5.13 2.83 6.09
N SER A 100 6.27 3.07 6.74
CA SER A 100 7.34 3.88 6.13
C SER A 100 8.01 3.17 4.96
N CYS A 101 7.93 1.83 4.92
CA CYS A 101 8.52 0.99 3.87
C CYS A 101 7.62 0.77 2.65
N ILE A 102 6.35 1.18 2.68
CA ILE A 102 5.41 1.09 1.55
C ILE A 102 5.96 1.67 0.23
N PRO A 103 6.69 2.81 0.20
CA PRO A 103 7.21 3.36 -1.06
C PRO A 103 8.17 2.40 -1.76
N SER A 104 8.87 1.55 -1.01
CA SER A 104 9.78 0.51 -1.52
C SER A 104 9.06 -0.76 -1.98
N ILE A 105 7.74 -0.86 -1.81
CA ILE A 105 6.91 -2.01 -2.18
C ILE A 105 5.85 -1.56 -3.20
N PRO A 106 6.18 -1.47 -4.50
CA PRO A 106 5.28 -0.93 -5.53
C PRO A 106 3.90 -1.62 -5.56
N LYS A 107 3.87 -2.92 -5.29
CA LYS A 107 2.63 -3.70 -5.27
C LYS A 107 1.68 -3.27 -4.15
N LEU A 108 2.22 -2.94 -2.98
CA LEU A 108 1.43 -2.47 -1.85
C LEU A 108 0.96 -1.03 -2.06
N LYS A 109 1.83 -0.16 -2.59
CA LYS A 109 1.44 1.19 -3.02
C LYS A 109 0.25 1.14 -4.00
N ASN A 110 0.36 0.32 -5.05
CA ASN A 110 -0.70 0.17 -6.05
C ASN A 110 -1.98 -0.41 -5.42
N PHE A 111 -1.85 -1.36 -4.50
CA PHE A 111 -2.97 -1.91 -3.75
C PHE A 111 -3.73 -0.82 -2.97
N LEU A 112 -3.03 0.06 -2.23
CA LEU A 112 -3.66 1.15 -1.48
C LEU A 112 -4.40 2.10 -2.42
N GLN A 113 -3.74 2.55 -3.51
CA GLN A 113 -4.34 3.44 -4.49
C GLN A 113 -5.59 2.84 -5.15
N GLN A 114 -5.53 1.55 -5.51
CA GLN A 114 -6.65 0.84 -6.11
C GLN A 114 -7.84 0.68 -5.17
N ASN A 115 -7.60 0.36 -3.88
CA ASN A 115 -8.69 0.26 -2.91
C ASN A 115 -9.31 1.64 -2.61
N ILE A 116 -8.51 2.70 -2.46
CA ILE A 116 -9.03 4.08 -2.31
C ILE A 116 -9.94 4.41 -3.50
N LYS A 117 -9.43 4.21 -4.72
CA LYS A 117 -10.18 4.48 -5.96
C LYS A 117 -11.48 3.68 -6.01
N LEU A 118 -11.42 2.37 -5.75
CA LEU A 118 -12.57 1.49 -5.81
C LEU A 118 -13.66 1.88 -4.80
N MET A 119 -13.28 2.18 -3.54
CA MET A 119 -14.24 2.62 -2.53
C MET A 119 -14.92 3.93 -2.94
N VAL A 120 -14.16 4.89 -3.49
CA VAL A 120 -14.72 6.15 -3.99
C VAL A 120 -15.63 5.92 -5.18
N GLU A 121 -15.26 5.05 -6.14
CA GLU A 121 -16.10 4.71 -7.29
C GLU A 121 -17.42 4.05 -6.88
N ILE A 122 -17.41 3.17 -5.86
CA ILE A 122 -18.61 2.51 -5.34
C ILE A 122 -19.54 3.52 -4.68
N ALA A 123 -18.99 4.40 -3.82
CA ALA A 123 -19.76 5.45 -3.17
C ALA A 123 -20.28 6.51 -4.15
N TRP A 124 -19.56 6.74 -5.25
CA TRP A 124 -19.95 7.68 -6.29
C TRP A 124 -21.06 7.11 -7.18
N GLY A 125 -20.94 5.85 -7.59
CA GLY A 125 -21.89 5.22 -8.50
C GLY A 125 -21.71 5.66 -9.97
N PRO A 126 -22.76 5.57 -10.81
CA PRO A 126 -22.67 5.86 -12.25
C PRO A 126 -22.67 7.35 -12.59
N ALA A 127 -23.07 8.23 -11.65
CA ALA A 127 -23.14 9.66 -11.81
C ALA A 127 -22.94 10.35 -10.45
N PRO A 128 -22.59 11.64 -10.39
CA PRO A 128 -22.42 12.36 -9.13
C PRO A 128 -23.63 12.18 -8.20
N PRO A 129 -23.45 11.78 -6.93
CA PRO A 129 -24.57 11.64 -6.00
C PRO A 129 -25.37 12.94 -5.88
N ALA A 130 -26.70 12.86 -5.99
CA ALA A 130 -27.56 14.03 -5.92
C ALA A 130 -27.45 14.78 -4.59
N THR A 131 -27.21 14.05 -3.50
CA THR A 131 -27.04 14.61 -2.16
C THR A 131 -25.85 13.98 -1.44
N LYS A 132 -25.35 14.68 -0.41
CA LYS A 132 -24.24 14.20 0.43
C LYS A 132 -24.55 12.91 1.18
N HIS A 133 -25.82 12.60 1.44
CA HIS A 133 -26.22 11.39 2.20
C HIS A 133 -26.28 10.14 1.32
N LEU A 134 -26.48 10.32 0.01
CA LEU A 134 -26.54 9.20 -0.93
C LEU A 134 -25.17 8.53 -1.13
N LYS A 135 -24.07 9.28 -0.98
CA LYS A 135 -22.71 8.72 -1.08
C LYS A 135 -22.39 7.66 -0.02
N SER A 136 -23.09 7.68 1.12
CA SER A 136 -22.90 6.73 2.22
C SER A 136 -23.90 5.58 2.19
N SER A 137 -24.88 5.59 1.29
CA SER A 137 -25.97 4.60 1.31
C SER A 137 -25.51 3.16 1.02
N TRP A 138 -24.31 3.00 0.43
CA TRP A 138 -23.79 1.70 -0.01
C TRP A 138 -22.64 1.19 0.88
N MET A 139 -22.28 1.93 1.92
CA MET A 139 -21.13 1.63 2.79
C MET A 139 -21.56 1.66 4.25
N GLN A 140 -21.04 0.71 5.02
CA GLN A 140 -21.26 0.65 6.46
C GLN A 140 -20.19 1.45 7.19
N GLU A 141 -20.41 1.69 8.48
CA GLU A 141 -19.44 2.38 9.34
C GLU A 141 -18.05 1.73 9.31
N SER A 142 -18.00 0.39 9.30
CA SER A 142 -16.73 -0.35 9.16
C SER A 142 -15.99 -0.07 7.86
N ASP A 143 -16.72 0.24 6.78
CA ASP A 143 -16.13 0.55 5.49
C ASP A 143 -15.57 1.98 5.47
N PHE A 144 -16.20 2.91 6.17
CA PHE A 144 -15.63 4.26 6.37
C PHE A 144 -14.36 4.19 7.21
N ASN A 145 -14.34 3.40 8.28
CA ASN A 145 -13.13 3.17 9.08
C ASN A 145 -12.01 2.58 8.22
N LEU A 146 -12.35 1.60 7.38
CA LEU A 146 -11.40 1.01 6.46
C LEU A 146 -10.85 2.05 5.47
N PHE A 147 -11.71 2.82 4.82
CA PHE A 147 -11.32 3.88 3.89
C PHE A 147 -10.37 4.89 4.56
N CYS A 148 -10.73 5.37 5.76
CA CYS A 148 -9.92 6.31 6.52
C CYS A 148 -8.56 5.74 6.91
N ASN A 149 -8.52 4.47 7.32
CA ASN A 149 -7.26 3.77 7.63
C ASN A 149 -6.37 3.61 6.39
N ILE A 150 -6.93 3.26 5.23
CA ILE A 150 -6.18 3.17 3.97
C ILE A 150 -5.63 4.55 3.59
N LEU A 151 -6.47 5.59 3.64
CA LEU A 151 -6.07 6.94 3.27
C LEU A 151 -4.99 7.48 4.20
N LYS A 152 -5.14 7.30 5.51
CA LYS A 152 -4.14 7.67 6.53
C LYS A 152 -2.82 6.91 6.31
N THR A 153 -2.89 5.62 6.04
CA THR A 153 -1.71 4.79 5.74
C THR A 153 -0.99 5.28 4.49
N TYR A 154 -1.73 5.53 3.42
CA TYR A 154 -1.18 6.09 2.19
C TYR A 154 -0.55 7.46 2.42
N THR A 155 -1.22 8.36 3.16
CA THR A 155 -0.72 9.69 3.49
C THR A 155 0.55 9.64 4.34
N LYS A 156 0.58 8.80 5.39
CA LYS A 156 1.75 8.63 6.25
C LYS A 156 2.96 8.10 5.46
N SER A 157 2.72 7.24 4.48
CA SER A 157 3.76 6.66 3.64
C SER A 157 4.26 7.59 2.53
N MET A 158 3.34 8.28 1.86
CA MET A 158 3.61 8.95 0.58
C MET A 158 3.65 10.48 0.69
N GLY A 159 3.18 11.03 1.81
CA GLY A 159 3.05 12.47 2.06
C GLY A 159 1.73 13.08 1.55
N GLU A 160 1.41 14.26 2.09
CA GLU A 160 0.17 15.01 1.77
C GLU A 160 0.11 15.45 0.29
N GLU A 161 1.23 15.83 -0.33
CA GLU A 161 1.24 16.24 -1.74
C GLU A 161 0.85 15.07 -2.68
N LYS A 162 1.37 13.86 -2.42
CA LYS A 162 0.98 12.67 -3.21
C LYS A 162 -0.47 12.27 -2.96
N LYS A 163 -1.02 12.54 -1.79
CA LYS A 163 -2.44 12.35 -1.49
C LYS A 163 -3.32 13.34 -2.28
N LYS A 164 -2.97 14.63 -2.31
CA LYS A 164 -3.69 15.64 -3.11
C LYS A 164 -3.72 15.26 -4.60
N LEU A 165 -2.58 14.83 -5.14
CA LEU A 165 -2.50 14.36 -6.53
C LEU A 165 -3.36 13.12 -6.78
N LEU A 166 -3.35 12.15 -5.86
CA LEU A 166 -4.18 10.95 -5.95
C LEU A 166 -5.68 11.30 -5.94
N ILE A 167 -6.10 12.19 -5.02
CA ILE A 167 -7.50 12.65 -4.92
C ILE A 167 -7.92 13.29 -6.24
N LYS A 168 -7.10 14.22 -6.76
CA LYS A 168 -7.35 14.87 -8.06
C LYS A 168 -7.52 13.85 -9.17
N GLN A 169 -6.58 12.92 -9.30
CA GLN A 169 -6.60 11.87 -10.31
C GLN A 169 -7.85 10.97 -10.21
N ILE A 170 -8.23 10.59 -8.98
CA ILE A 170 -9.41 9.74 -8.76
C ILE A 170 -10.67 10.50 -9.15
N LEU A 171 -10.87 11.70 -8.62
CA LEU A 171 -12.07 12.51 -8.87
C LEU A 171 -12.26 12.79 -10.36
N THR A 172 -11.21 13.19 -11.07
CA THR A 172 -11.28 13.44 -12.53
C THR A 172 -11.56 12.18 -13.34
N SER A 173 -11.35 10.99 -12.77
CA SER A 173 -11.63 9.71 -13.42
C SER A 173 -13.02 9.15 -13.11
N LEU A 174 -13.83 9.84 -12.30
CA LEU A 174 -15.15 9.36 -11.92
C LEU A 174 -16.18 9.55 -13.06
N PRO A 175 -17.13 8.62 -13.21
CA PRO A 175 -18.23 8.77 -14.16
C PRO A 175 -19.04 10.06 -13.92
N GLY A 176 -19.35 10.79 -15.00
CA GLY A 176 -20.12 12.03 -14.91
C GLY A 176 -19.39 13.19 -14.21
N TYR A 177 -18.05 13.14 -14.11
CA TYR A 177 -17.25 14.25 -13.59
C TYR A 177 -17.24 15.46 -14.55
N GLU A 178 -17.43 15.23 -15.85
CA GLU A 178 -17.48 16.30 -16.87
C GLU A 178 -18.51 17.37 -16.50
N GLY A 179 -18.05 18.61 -16.33
CA GLY A 179 -18.90 19.74 -15.92
C GLY A 179 -19.13 19.89 -14.41
N VAL A 180 -18.54 19.04 -13.57
CA VAL A 180 -18.59 19.18 -12.11
C VAL A 180 -17.34 19.90 -11.61
N ASP A 181 -17.53 21.01 -10.89
CA ASP A 181 -16.44 21.70 -10.21
C ASP A 181 -15.74 20.77 -9.20
N PHE A 182 -14.42 20.89 -9.09
CA PHE A 182 -13.60 20.04 -8.23
C PHE A 182 -14.03 20.09 -6.76
N LEU A 183 -14.34 21.27 -6.22
CA LEU A 183 -14.76 21.41 -4.83
C LEU A 183 -16.14 20.78 -4.60
N LYS A 184 -17.03 20.88 -5.59
CA LYS A 184 -18.33 20.18 -5.58
C LYS A 184 -18.13 18.66 -5.60
N ALA A 185 -17.30 18.15 -6.50
CA ALA A 185 -16.99 16.72 -6.57
C ALA A 185 -16.36 16.20 -5.28
N TYR A 186 -15.43 16.95 -4.69
CA TYR A 186 -14.80 16.61 -3.41
C TYR A 186 -15.85 16.46 -2.30
N LYS A 187 -16.76 17.43 -2.15
CA LYS A 187 -17.85 17.42 -1.15
C LYS A 187 -18.83 16.26 -1.33
N LEU A 188 -19.05 15.81 -2.57
CA LEU A 188 -19.92 14.69 -2.90
C LEU A 188 -19.22 13.32 -2.79
N SER A 189 -17.89 13.29 -2.80
CA SER A 189 -17.11 12.05 -2.67
C SER A 189 -16.86 11.64 -1.21
N LEU A 190 -16.30 10.44 -1.02
CA LEU A 190 -15.82 9.96 0.29
C LEU A 190 -14.69 10.81 0.87
N PHE A 191 -13.94 11.54 0.06
CA PHE A 191 -12.81 12.35 0.56
C PHE A 191 -13.22 13.48 1.50
N SER A 192 -14.50 13.88 1.49
CA SER A 192 -15.04 14.87 2.42
C SER A 192 -15.54 14.29 3.75
N ILE A 193 -15.39 12.98 3.97
CA ILE A 193 -15.70 12.36 5.26
C ILE A 193 -14.66 12.80 6.30
N ASN A 194 -15.11 13.09 7.51
CA ASN A 194 -14.22 13.40 8.61
C ASN A 194 -13.62 12.11 9.20
N CYS A 195 -12.42 11.75 8.75
CA CYS A 195 -11.69 10.59 9.24
C CYS A 195 -11.18 10.71 10.68
N SER A 196 -11.35 11.84 11.38
CA SER A 196 -11.03 11.91 12.82
C SER A 196 -12.10 11.27 13.71
N LYS A 197 -13.28 10.98 13.16
CA LYS A 197 -14.39 10.32 13.87
C LYS A 197 -14.34 8.78 13.78
N TYR A 198 -13.35 8.23 13.08
CA TYR A 198 -13.31 6.84 12.61
C TYR A 198 -11.93 6.21 12.83
#